data_AF-A0A2M7F5G6-F1
#
_entry.id   AF-A0A2M7F5G6-F1
#
_cell.length_a   1.000
_cell.length_b   1.000
_cell.length_c   1.000
_cell.angle_alpha   90.00
_cell.angle_beta   90.00
_cell.angle_gamma   90.00
#
_symmetry.space_group_name_H-M   'P 1'
#
loop_
_entity.id
_entity.type
_entity.pdbx_description
1 polymer ?
#
loop_
_entity_poly.entity_id
_entity_poly.type
_entity_poly.pdbx_seq_one_letter_code
_entity_poly.pdbx_strand_id
1 'polypeptide(L)'
;MHRPNPGKRILAGILCIKIERTVRNDFTIAHDTKRYQIIEKTRAKKVFVEERLNGTMEITYQGRRLAYKEIATRPIKKNRKEVVLMKDRGHTPSKDHPWRLPYKPIRHAFQEANRSGSEGRFSHWEGGT
;
A
#
# COMPACT_ATOMS: atom_id res chain seq x y z
N MET A 1 43.63 35.88 26.24
CA MET A 1 44.26 34.71 25.58
C MET A 1 43.51 34.44 24.27
N HIS A 2 44.14 34.68 23.11
CA HIS A 2 43.50 34.45 21.81
C HIS A 2 43.61 32.97 21.41
N ARG A 3 42.55 32.41 20.80
CA ARG A 3 42.59 31.05 20.24
C ARG A 3 43.21 31.05 18.84
N PRO A 4 43.97 30.01 18.47
CA PRO A 4 44.51 29.86 17.13
C PRO A 4 43.38 29.70 16.10
N ASN A 5 43.64 30.12 14.85
CA ASN A 5 42.68 30.03 13.76
C ASN A 5 42.33 28.55 13.47
N PRO A 6 41.05 28.15 13.59
CA PRO A 6 40.62 26.77 13.33
C PRO A 6 40.71 26.36 11.85
N GLY A 7 41.02 27.28 10.94
CA GLY A 7 41.19 26.99 9.52
C GLY A 7 39.88 27.02 8.72
N LYS A 8 40.00 27.28 7.40
CA LYS A 8 38.85 27.56 6.52
C LYS A 8 37.81 26.45 6.48
N ARG A 9 38.23 25.18 6.45
CA ARG A 9 37.31 24.02 6.40
C ARG A 9 36.45 23.91 7.66
N ILE A 10 37.06 24.05 8.82
CA ILE A 10 36.35 23.97 10.10
C ILE A 10 35.41 25.16 10.22
N LEU A 11 35.86 26.36 9.83
CA LEU A 11 35.03 27.55 9.84
C LEU A 11 33.81 27.42 8.90
N ALA A 12 33.98 26.87 7.70
CA ALA A 12 32.86 26.59 6.79
C ALA A 12 31.87 25.56 7.38
N GLY A 13 32.38 24.62 8.18
CA GLY A 13 31.62 23.70 9.04
C GLY A 13 30.68 24.38 10.04
N ILE A 14 31.21 25.43 10.68
CA ILE A 14 30.55 26.18 11.75
C ILE A 14 29.61 27.24 11.18
N LEU A 15 30.06 27.98 10.18
CA LEU A 15 29.34 29.07 9.52
C LEU A 15 28.55 28.53 8.31
N CYS A 16 27.55 27.70 8.57
CA CYS A 16 26.66 27.17 7.54
C CYS A 16 25.21 27.14 8.02
N ILE A 17 24.28 27.09 7.09
CA ILE A 17 22.86 26.88 7.38
C ILE A 17 22.62 25.39 7.48
N LYS A 18 22.15 24.91 8.63
CA LYS A 18 21.86 23.50 8.88
C LYS A 18 20.37 23.26 8.91
N ILE A 19 19.88 22.40 8.02
CA ILE A 19 18.45 22.08 7.92
C ILE A 19 18.27 20.58 8.07
N GLU A 20 17.45 20.16 9.03
CA GLU A 20 17.10 18.76 9.20
C GLU A 20 16.14 18.31 8.08
N ARG A 21 16.43 17.17 7.46
CA ARG A 21 15.57 16.54 6.44
C ARG A 21 15.37 15.07 6.72
N THR A 22 14.17 14.59 6.46
CA THR A 22 13.82 13.17 6.57
C THR A 22 14.31 12.41 5.33
N VAL A 23 14.96 11.26 5.56
CA VAL A 23 15.39 10.34 4.51
C VAL A 23 14.25 9.38 4.22
N ARG A 24 13.88 9.26 2.94
CA ARG A 24 12.88 8.27 2.49
C ARG A 24 13.51 6.88 2.40
N ASN A 25 12.67 5.84 2.40
CA ASN A 25 13.10 4.44 2.27
C ASN A 25 13.95 4.13 1.03
N ASP A 26 13.83 4.91 -0.03
CA ASP A 26 14.65 4.81 -1.26
C ASP A 26 15.98 5.59 -1.15
N PHE A 27 16.38 6.02 0.05
CA PHE A 27 17.54 6.88 0.35
C PHE A 27 17.50 8.24 -0.36
N THR A 28 16.31 8.74 -0.69
CA THR A 28 16.14 10.10 -1.24
C THR A 28 15.80 11.13 -0.18
N ILE A 29 16.27 12.36 -0.40
CA ILE A 29 15.96 13.54 0.40
C ILE A 29 15.42 14.63 -0.52
N ALA A 30 14.41 15.36 -0.08
CA ALA A 30 13.92 16.55 -0.76
C ALA A 30 14.50 17.79 -0.08
N HIS A 31 15.12 18.67 -0.87
CA HIS A 31 15.67 19.92 -0.40
C HIS A 31 15.62 20.96 -1.52
N ASP A 32 15.11 22.15 -1.20
CA ASP A 32 14.98 23.29 -2.11
C ASP A 32 14.46 22.91 -3.52
N THR A 33 13.25 22.35 -3.58
CA THR A 33 12.56 21.83 -4.79
C THR A 33 13.23 20.65 -5.50
N LYS A 34 14.48 20.34 -5.17
CA LYS A 34 15.27 19.26 -5.76
C LYS A 34 15.26 18.00 -4.89
N ARG A 35 15.69 16.89 -5.50
CA ARG A 35 15.84 15.60 -4.82
C ARG A 35 17.26 15.10 -4.93
N TYR A 36 17.76 14.55 -3.84
CA TYR A 36 19.11 14.04 -3.72
C TYR A 36 19.05 12.57 -3.28
N GLN A 37 19.76 11.71 -4.01
CA GLN A 37 19.95 10.30 -3.70
C GLN A 37 21.21 10.14 -2.86
N ILE A 38 21.11 9.58 -1.66
CA ILE A 38 22.30 9.16 -0.90
C ILE A 38 22.81 7.86 -1.55
N ILE A 39 24.11 7.82 -1.85
CA ILE A 39 24.78 6.67 -2.49
C ILE A 39 25.18 5.63 -1.45
N GLU A 40 25.54 6.08 -0.25
CA GLU A 40 25.90 5.21 0.85
C GLU A 40 24.66 4.60 1.52
N LYS A 41 24.70 3.30 1.81
CA LYS A 41 23.66 2.66 2.63
C LYS A 41 23.77 3.21 4.05
N THR A 42 22.74 3.95 4.47
CA THR A 42 22.65 4.52 5.83
C THR A 42 21.40 4.02 6.54
N ARG A 43 21.42 3.90 7.86
CA ARG A 43 20.19 3.66 8.66
C ARG A 43 19.55 4.98 9.12
N ALA A 44 20.05 6.11 8.63
CA ALA A 44 19.57 7.43 8.99
C ALA A 44 18.11 7.62 8.59
N LYS A 45 17.24 7.91 9.57
CA LYS A 45 15.87 8.38 9.32
C LYS A 45 15.84 9.87 9.00
N LYS A 46 16.79 10.62 9.57
CA LYS A 46 16.94 12.05 9.40
C LYS A 46 18.41 12.38 9.21
N VAL A 47 18.69 13.40 8.41
CA VAL A 47 20.03 13.91 8.14
C VAL A 47 20.02 15.43 8.19
N PHE A 48 21.19 16.03 8.34
CA PHE A 48 21.37 17.47 8.19
C PHE A 48 21.85 17.77 6.77
N VAL A 49 21.17 18.69 6.11
CA VAL A 49 21.66 19.35 4.91
C VAL A 49 22.33 20.64 5.36
N GLU A 50 23.63 20.74 5.11
CA GLU A 50 24.46 21.89 5.43
C GLU A 50 24.71 22.69 4.15
N GLU A 51 24.17 23.91 4.09
CA GLU A 51 24.42 24.86 3.01
C GLU A 51 25.51 25.83 3.45
N ARG A 52 26.65 25.78 2.76
CA ARG A 52 27.84 26.58 3.03
C ARG A 52 27.68 27.97 2.42
N LEU A 53 28.38 28.97 2.97
CA LEU A 53 28.37 30.34 2.45
C LEU A 53 28.91 30.49 1.02
N ASN A 54 29.67 29.51 0.54
CA ASN A 54 30.13 29.45 -0.85
C ASN A 54 29.10 28.83 -1.82
N GLY A 55 27.89 28.51 -1.35
CA GLY A 55 26.83 27.86 -2.13
C GLY A 55 27.00 26.34 -2.30
N THR A 56 28.02 25.73 -1.70
CA THR A 56 28.16 24.27 -1.71
C THR A 56 27.24 23.63 -0.68
N MET A 57 26.67 22.49 -1.04
CA MET A 57 25.82 21.70 -0.15
C MET A 57 26.58 20.46 0.32
N GLU A 58 26.39 20.10 1.59
CA GLU A 58 26.85 18.82 2.13
C GLU A 58 25.71 18.14 2.91
N ILE A 59 25.69 16.82 2.89
CA ILE A 59 24.75 16.04 3.70
C ILE A 59 25.54 15.35 4.80
N THR A 60 25.15 15.56 6.05
CA THR A 60 25.81 14.99 7.22
C THR A 60 24.83 14.19 8.07
N TYR A 61 25.33 13.10 8.63
CA TYR A 61 24.61 12.27 9.59
C TYR A 61 25.55 11.90 10.73
N GLN A 62 25.19 12.25 11.97
CA GLN A 62 26.02 12.00 13.16
C GLN A 62 27.47 12.52 13.00
N GLY A 63 27.64 13.69 12.38
CA GLY A 63 28.96 14.27 12.11
C GLY A 63 29.74 13.64 10.94
N ARG A 64 29.21 12.59 10.30
CA ARG A 64 29.80 11.97 9.11
C ARG A 64 29.18 12.54 7.84
N ARG A 65 30.01 12.97 6.90
CA ARG A 65 29.55 13.38 5.55
C ARG A 65 29.12 12.15 4.75
N LEU A 66 27.99 12.26 4.07
CA LEU A 66 27.44 11.21 3.20
C LEU A 66 27.64 11.59 1.73
N ALA A 67 28.07 10.63 0.91
CA ALA A 67 28.08 10.79 -0.55
C ALA A 67 26.64 10.81 -1.10
N TYR A 68 26.35 11.78 -1.98
CA TYR A 68 25.04 11.95 -2.57
C TYR A 68 25.12 12.38 -4.04
N LYS A 69 24.02 12.20 -4.77
CA LYS A 69 23.85 12.62 -6.16
C LYS A 69 22.52 13.33 -6.35
N GLU A 70 22.53 14.46 -7.04
CA GLU A 70 21.30 15.16 -7.44
C GLU A 70 20.52 14.35 -8.50
N ILE A 71 19.22 14.21 -8.30
CA ILE A 71 18.30 13.59 -9.26
C ILE A 71 17.65 14.72 -10.07
N ALA A 72 18.35 15.19 -11.10
CA ALA A 72 17.88 16.30 -11.94
C ALA A 72 16.75 15.89 -12.90
N THR A 73 16.75 14.65 -13.40
CA THR A 73 15.82 14.20 -14.44
C THR A 73 14.95 13.05 -13.97
N ARG A 74 13.65 13.16 -14.27
CA ARG A 74 12.74 12.02 -14.18
C ARG A 74 13.22 10.97 -15.18
N PRO A 75 13.49 9.72 -14.77
CA PRO A 75 13.84 8.68 -15.72
C PRO A 75 12.71 8.55 -16.75
N ILE A 76 13.07 8.66 -18.03
CA ILE A 76 12.14 8.44 -19.13
C ILE A 76 11.67 6.99 -18.99
N LYS A 77 10.36 6.79 -18.80
CA LYS A 77 9.79 5.44 -18.73
C LYS A 77 10.14 4.75 -20.06
N LYS A 78 10.97 3.70 -20.03
CA LYS A 78 11.08 2.79 -21.17
C LYS A 78 9.66 2.38 -21.53
N ASN A 79 9.31 2.56 -22.80
CA ASN A 79 7.99 2.31 -23.32
C ASN A 79 7.56 0.92 -22.85
N ARG A 80 6.62 0.88 -21.89
CA ARG A 80 6.17 -0.37 -21.28
C ARG A 80 5.54 -1.13 -22.44
N LYS A 81 6.05 -2.33 -22.78
CA LYS A 81 5.42 -3.20 -23.77
C LYS A 81 3.92 -3.18 -23.51
N GLU A 82 3.13 -2.86 -24.52
CA GLU A 82 1.68 -2.86 -24.39
C GLU A 82 1.29 -4.21 -23.79
N VAL A 83 0.75 -4.17 -22.57
CA VAL A 83 0.19 -5.36 -21.96
C VAL A 83 -1.06 -5.62 -22.78
N VAL A 84 -1.00 -6.60 -23.67
CA VAL A 84 -2.20 -7.13 -24.32
C VAL A 84 -3.07 -7.67 -23.20
N LEU A 85 -4.07 -6.88 -22.80
CA LEU A 85 -5.12 -7.31 -21.90
C LEU A 85 -5.90 -8.39 -22.64
N MET A 86 -5.48 -9.64 -22.49
CA MET A 86 -6.33 -10.77 -22.86
C MET A 86 -7.60 -10.62 -22.03
N LYS A 87 -8.73 -10.44 -22.71
CA LYS A 87 -10.04 -10.36 -22.07
C LYS A 87 -10.27 -11.65 -21.29
N ASP A 88 -10.30 -11.55 -19.97
CA ASP A 88 -10.64 -12.68 -19.10
C ASP A 88 -12.00 -13.22 -19.53
N ARG A 89 -12.04 -14.49 -19.91
CA ARG A 89 -13.30 -15.18 -20.22
C ARG A 89 -13.88 -15.55 -18.87
N GLY A 90 -14.55 -14.59 -18.23
CA GLY A 90 -15.11 -14.73 -16.90
C GLY A 90 -15.81 -16.09 -16.70
N HIS A 91 -15.72 -16.63 -15.48
CA HIS A 91 -16.25 -17.94 -15.16
C HIS A 91 -17.78 -17.99 -15.30
N THR A 92 -18.28 -18.88 -16.15
CA THR A 92 -19.72 -19.13 -16.27
C THR A 92 -20.12 -20.19 -15.24
N PRO A 93 -21.04 -19.90 -14.31
CA PRO A 93 -21.46 -20.85 -13.29
C PRO A 93 -22.18 -22.06 -13.90
N SER A 94 -22.12 -23.20 -13.20
CA SER A 94 -22.77 -24.45 -13.61
C SER A 94 -24.26 -24.25 -13.93
N LYS A 95 -24.79 -25.11 -14.81
CA LYS A 95 -26.20 -25.08 -15.24
C LYS A 95 -27.16 -25.24 -14.07
N ASP A 96 -26.76 -25.99 -13.05
CA ASP A 96 -27.59 -26.33 -11.89
C ASP A 96 -27.55 -25.26 -10.78
N HIS A 97 -26.94 -24.09 -11.04
CA HIS A 97 -26.88 -23.05 -10.03
C HIS A 97 -28.28 -22.49 -9.72
N PRO A 98 -28.65 -22.29 -8.43
CA PRO A 98 -30.00 -21.91 -8.02
C PRO A 98 -30.59 -20.67 -8.73
N TRP A 99 -29.75 -19.72 -9.15
CA TRP A 99 -30.16 -18.52 -9.91
C TRP A 99 -30.52 -18.76 -11.39
N ARG A 100 -30.24 -19.95 -11.94
CA ARG A 100 -30.60 -20.39 -13.30
C ARG A 100 -31.87 -21.26 -13.28
N LEU A 101 -32.30 -21.69 -12.10
CA LEU A 101 -33.51 -22.49 -11.95
C LEU A 101 -34.75 -21.57 -12.02
N PRO A 102 -35.86 -22.04 -12.62
CA PRO A 102 -37.10 -21.27 -12.64
C PRO A 102 -37.67 -21.11 -11.23
N TYR A 103 -38.28 -19.94 -10.98
CA TYR A 103 -38.96 -19.66 -9.71
C TYR A 103 -40.03 -20.70 -9.43
N LYS A 104 -39.89 -21.43 -8.31
CA LYS A 104 -40.92 -22.35 -7.80
C LYS A 104 -41.69 -21.61 -6.72
N PRO A 105 -42.95 -21.19 -6.96
CA PRO A 105 -43.75 -20.62 -5.90
C PRO A 105 -43.94 -21.65 -4.79
N ILE A 106 -43.84 -21.19 -3.54
CA ILE A 106 -44.14 -21.99 -2.36
C ILE A 106 -45.63 -22.34 -2.45
N ARG A 107 -45.96 -23.63 -2.64
CA ARG A 107 -47.35 -24.09 -2.58
C ARG A 107 -47.81 -24.01 -1.12
N HIS A 108 -48.49 -22.93 -0.76
CA HIS A 108 -49.28 -22.89 0.47
C HIS A 108 -50.46 -23.85 0.29
N ALA A 109 -50.34 -25.08 0.81
CA ALA A 109 -51.47 -25.97 0.96
C ALA A 109 -52.35 -25.44 2.09
N PHE A 110 -53.35 -24.63 1.76
CA PHE A 110 -54.36 -24.18 2.71
C PHE A 110 -55.75 -24.50 2.17
N GLN A 111 -56.48 -25.28 2.99
CA GLN A 111 -57.88 -25.71 2.90
C GLN A 111 -58.24 -26.80 1.87
N GLU A 112 -58.63 -27.96 2.39
CA GLU A 112 -60.05 -28.36 2.48
C GLU A 112 -60.16 -29.61 3.38
N ALA A 113 -60.59 -29.44 4.63
CA ALA A 113 -61.02 -30.57 5.49
C ALA A 113 -62.29 -30.22 6.29
N ASN A 114 -63.16 -29.38 5.72
CA ASN A 114 -64.53 -29.19 6.19
C ASN A 114 -65.49 -29.27 5.00
N ARG A 115 -65.71 -30.48 4.49
CA ARG A 115 -66.89 -30.86 3.70
C ARG A 115 -67.02 -32.38 3.73
N SER A 116 -68.11 -32.88 4.33
CA SER A 116 -68.63 -34.27 4.33
C SER A 116 -67.67 -35.36 4.83
N GLY A 117 -67.86 -36.04 5.95
CA GLY A 117 -69.09 -36.72 6.36
C GLY A 117 -69.22 -38.05 5.62
N SER A 118 -68.66 -39.15 6.16
CA SER A 118 -69.19 -40.53 6.08
C SER A 118 -68.17 -41.56 6.62
N GLU A 119 -68.61 -42.27 7.66
CA GLU A 119 -68.46 -43.72 7.89
C GLU A 119 -67.08 -44.40 7.86
N GLY A 120 -66.61 -44.75 9.07
CA GLY A 120 -66.22 -46.13 9.40
C GLY A 120 -64.87 -46.65 8.91
N ARG A 121 -63.98 -47.02 9.84
CA ARG A 121 -63.71 -48.43 10.26
C ARG A 121 -62.38 -48.53 11.03
N PHE A 122 -62.47 -49.21 12.16
CA PHE A 122 -61.42 -49.59 13.11
C PHE A 122 -60.25 -50.36 12.48
N SER A 123 -59.04 -50.18 13.02
CA SER A 123 -58.13 -51.29 13.35
C SER A 123 -56.99 -50.85 14.28
N HIS A 124 -57.19 -51.11 15.57
CA HIS A 124 -56.30 -51.84 16.49
C HIS A 124 -54.78 -51.76 16.20
N TRP A 125 -54.02 -51.14 17.10
CA TRP A 125 -52.57 -51.27 17.21
C TRP A 125 -52.24 -51.95 18.54
N GLU A 126 -51.64 -53.15 18.47
CA GLU A 126 -51.05 -53.84 19.61
C GLU A 126 -49.73 -53.15 20.00
N GLY A 127 -49.59 -52.85 21.30
CA GLY A 127 -48.36 -52.38 21.91
C GLY A 127 -47.40 -53.55 22.15
N GLY A 128 -46.15 -53.40 21.70
CA GLY A 128 -45.06 -54.33 21.96
C GLY A 128 -44.01 -53.71 22.87
N THR A 129 -43.85 -54.36 24.03
CA THR A 129 -42.81 -54.29 25.09
C THR A 129 -42.65 -53.01 25.88
#